data_AF-A0A162LE79-F1
#
_entry.id   AF-A0A162LE79-F1
#
_cell.length_a   1.000
_cell.length_b   1.000
_cell.length_c   1.000
_cell.angle_alpha   90.00
_cell.angle_beta   90.00
_cell.angle_gamma   90.00
#
_symmetry.space_group_name_H-M   'P 1'
#
loop_
_entity.id
_entity.type
_entity.pdbx_description
1 polymer ?
#
loop_
_entity_poly.entity_id
_entity_poly.type
_entity_poly.pdbx_seq_one_letter_code
_entity_poly.pdbx_strand_id
1 'polypeptide(L)'
;MYSQALGMVETLGYIAAVEALDVSLKSANVKFAGCELIREGLVTIKVTGDVGAVNASIEAAKTAVNKVGKLISAFVIPRPADDVFKFFCETEKKDMVLKEIQEKPEELEKLECVEKLQELEKPEESEEQEKLDGIEEREDPKESGIKEPDQEESEPEGSENLEKLAPDESNQEQPERVKVDEERKSGSLLEIKQKLERMKVIELRNMARRMNLSSLTKKDIKFGKKKQLIKAILEYYTRRLK
;
A
#
# COMPACT_ATOMS: atom_id res chain seq x y z
N MET A 1 11.90 29.94 -8.37
CA MET A 1 11.71 28.94 -9.45
C MET A 1 10.20 28.73 -9.64
N TYR A 2 9.69 27.96 -10.60
CA TYR A 2 8.28 27.52 -10.55
C TYR A 2 8.24 26.23 -9.71
N SER A 3 7.96 26.32 -8.41
CA SER A 3 7.81 25.15 -7.56
C SER A 3 6.50 24.43 -7.89
N GLN A 4 6.56 23.10 -8.00
CA GLN A 4 5.37 22.26 -8.15
C GLN A 4 4.64 22.18 -6.81
N ALA A 5 3.34 21.87 -6.83
CA ALA A 5 2.58 21.60 -5.62
C ALA A 5 3.11 20.32 -4.95
N LEU A 6 3.04 20.28 -3.62
CA LEU A 6 3.42 19.12 -2.80
C LEU A 6 2.17 18.56 -2.10
N GLY A 7 1.84 17.31 -2.40
CA GLY A 7 0.82 16.53 -1.71
C GLY A 7 1.44 15.55 -0.73
N MET A 8 0.83 15.40 0.44
CA MET A 8 1.31 14.51 1.50
C MET A 8 0.16 13.68 2.06
N VAL A 9 0.36 12.37 2.21
CA VAL A 9 -0.57 11.45 2.89
C VAL A 9 0.18 10.71 3.98
N GLU A 10 -0.22 10.91 5.24
CA GLU A 10 0.32 10.20 6.39
C GLU A 10 -0.67 9.15 6.87
N THR A 11 -0.17 7.92 7.05
CA THR A 11 -0.96 6.74 7.40
C THR A 11 -0.32 5.99 8.56
N LEU A 12 -1.13 5.23 9.30
CA LEU A 12 -0.62 4.28 10.28
C LEU A 12 -0.49 2.90 9.63
N GLY A 13 0.76 2.51 9.33
CA GLY A 13 1.11 1.23 8.74
C GLY A 13 1.52 1.32 7.26
N TYR A 14 2.59 0.62 6.89
CA TYR A 14 3.19 0.67 5.56
C TYR A 14 2.26 0.24 4.41
N ILE A 15 1.37 -0.72 4.64
CA ILE A 15 0.44 -1.21 3.61
C ILE A 15 -0.53 -0.10 3.17
N ALA A 16 -1.03 0.69 4.13
CA ALA A 16 -1.91 1.83 3.84
C ALA A 16 -1.19 2.92 3.05
N ALA A 17 0.09 3.17 3.32
CA ALA A 17 0.93 4.08 2.54
C ALA A 17 1.18 3.59 1.11
N VAL A 18 1.38 2.28 0.89
CA VAL A 18 1.52 1.71 -0.46
C VAL A 18 0.25 1.89 -1.26
N GLU A 19 -0.93 1.62 -0.68
CA GLU A 19 -2.24 1.87 -1.30
C GLU A 19 -2.43 3.35 -1.63
N ALA A 20 -2.08 4.25 -0.68
CA ALA A 20 -2.16 5.71 -0.89
C ALA A 20 -1.35 6.16 -2.12
N LEU A 21 -0.14 5.60 -2.29
CA LEU A 21 0.73 5.92 -3.40
C LEU A 21 0.22 5.37 -4.73
N ASP A 22 -0.20 4.11 -4.76
CA ASP A 22 -0.73 3.46 -5.97
C ASP A 22 -1.96 4.19 -6.51
N VAL A 23 -2.93 4.49 -5.62
CA VAL A 23 -4.12 5.26 -5.98
C VAL A 23 -3.77 6.70 -6.37
N SER A 24 -2.81 7.35 -5.69
CA SER A 24 -2.36 8.70 -6.06
C SER A 24 -1.86 8.77 -7.50
N LEU A 25 -0.96 7.87 -7.88
CA LEU A 25 -0.33 7.82 -9.20
C LEU A 25 -1.30 7.41 -10.32
N LYS A 26 -2.35 6.66 -9.99
CA LYS A 26 -3.42 6.28 -10.94
C LYS A 26 -4.49 7.36 -11.12
N SER A 27 -4.72 8.19 -10.10
CA SER A 27 -5.84 9.14 -10.08
C SER A 27 -5.56 10.45 -10.80
N ALA A 28 -4.30 10.87 -10.90
CA ALA A 28 -3.90 12.11 -11.56
C ALA A 28 -2.44 12.06 -12.04
N ASN A 29 -2.07 13.01 -12.92
CA ASN A 29 -0.69 13.18 -13.38
C ASN A 29 0.20 13.80 -12.27
N VAL A 30 0.61 12.98 -11.31
CA VAL A 30 1.52 13.35 -10.20
C VAL A 30 2.74 12.44 -10.19
N LYS A 31 3.86 12.93 -9.65
CA LYS A 31 5.12 12.20 -9.52
C LYS A 31 5.36 11.81 -8.07
N PHE A 32 5.86 10.61 -7.84
CA PHE A 32 6.33 10.19 -6.52
C PHE A 32 7.62 10.92 -6.15
N ALA A 33 7.58 11.73 -5.08
CA ALA A 33 8.73 12.49 -4.59
C ALA A 33 9.50 11.74 -3.50
N GLY A 34 8.81 10.97 -2.65
CA GLY A 34 9.46 10.12 -1.65
C GLY A 34 8.51 9.56 -0.60
N CYS A 35 9.05 8.66 0.23
CA CYS A 35 8.36 8.06 1.36
C CYS A 35 9.21 8.29 2.62
N GLU A 36 8.59 8.80 3.68
CA GLU A 36 9.21 9.00 4.99
C GLU A 36 8.65 7.98 5.99
N LEU A 37 9.55 7.26 6.65
CA LEU A 37 9.24 6.23 7.65
C LEU A 37 9.54 6.78 9.04
N ILE A 38 8.49 7.13 9.78
CA ILE A 38 8.57 7.68 11.13
C ILE A 38 8.42 6.54 12.15
N ARG A 39 8.68 6.84 13.43
CA ARG A 39 8.47 5.88 14.52
C ARG A 39 6.98 5.57 14.69
N GLU A 40 6.70 4.54 15.49
CA GLU A 40 5.33 4.11 15.84
C GLU A 40 4.47 3.62 14.65
N GLY A 41 5.08 3.43 13.47
CA GLY A 41 4.41 2.93 12.28
C GLY A 41 3.76 4.03 11.44
N LEU A 42 4.04 5.30 11.72
CA LEU A 42 3.65 6.42 10.87
C LEU A 42 4.48 6.39 9.57
N VAL A 43 3.79 6.49 8.44
CA VAL A 43 4.39 6.49 7.10
C VAL A 43 3.76 7.58 6.26
N THR A 44 4.61 8.48 5.73
CA THR A 44 4.19 9.63 4.94
C THR A 44 4.66 9.50 3.50
N ILE A 45 3.70 9.49 2.57
CA ILE A 45 3.93 9.52 1.13
C ILE A 45 3.91 10.97 0.65
N LYS A 46 4.90 11.34 -0.17
CA LYS A 46 5.02 12.66 -0.82
C LYS A 46 4.87 12.52 -2.33
N VAL A 47 3.97 13.31 -2.91
CA VAL A 47 3.76 13.42 -4.36
C VAL A 47 3.85 14.88 -4.82
N THR A 48 4.28 15.10 -6.06
CA THR A 48 4.43 16.43 -6.65
C THR A 48 3.76 16.54 -8.02
N GLY A 49 3.30 17.73 -8.37
CA GLY A 49 2.63 17.97 -9.65
C GLY A 49 1.95 19.34 -9.70
N ASP A 50 1.02 19.51 -10.64
CA ASP A 50 0.18 20.71 -10.68
C ASP A 50 -0.85 20.68 -9.54
N VAL A 51 -1.24 21.86 -9.03
CA VAL A 51 -2.13 21.99 -7.86
C VAL A 51 -3.42 21.17 -8.01
N GLY A 52 -4.05 21.21 -9.20
CA GLY A 52 -5.27 20.44 -9.48
C GLY A 52 -5.04 18.93 -9.49
N ALA A 53 -3.95 18.46 -10.10
CA ALA A 53 -3.58 17.05 -10.13
C ALA A 53 -3.28 16.52 -8.72
N VAL A 54 -2.53 17.28 -7.91
CA VAL A 54 -2.22 16.93 -6.53
C VAL A 54 -3.49 16.90 -5.66
N ASN A 55 -4.39 17.87 -5.77
CA ASN A 55 -5.67 17.84 -5.05
C ASN A 55 -6.51 16.60 -5.39
N ALA A 56 -6.66 16.28 -6.68
CA ALA A 56 -7.40 15.09 -7.12
C ALA A 56 -6.76 13.79 -6.64
N SER A 57 -5.43 13.66 -6.74
CA SER A 57 -4.65 12.53 -6.24
C SER A 57 -4.84 12.30 -4.74
N ILE A 58 -4.78 13.36 -3.94
CA ILE A 58 -4.87 13.26 -2.48
C ILE A 58 -6.30 12.90 -2.02
N GLU A 59 -7.33 13.43 -2.67
CA GLU A 59 -8.73 13.10 -2.33
C GLU A 59 -9.09 11.64 -2.65
N ALA A 60 -8.61 11.12 -3.79
CA ALA A 60 -8.72 9.71 -4.13
C ALA A 60 -7.96 8.83 -3.11
N ALA A 61 -6.72 9.20 -2.75
CA ALA A 61 -5.91 8.47 -1.79
C ALA A 61 -6.55 8.42 -0.39
N LYS A 62 -7.11 9.53 0.13
CA LYS A 62 -7.87 9.56 1.40
C LYS A 62 -8.97 8.49 1.42
N THR A 63 -9.71 8.38 0.32
CA THR A 63 -10.84 7.44 0.19
C THR A 63 -10.38 5.98 0.11
N ALA A 64 -9.24 5.70 -0.52
CA ALA A 64 -8.68 4.35 -0.60
C ALA A 64 -8.03 3.90 0.73
N VAL A 65 -7.23 4.77 1.36
CA VAL A 65 -6.54 4.49 2.62
C VAL A 65 -7.51 4.04 3.71
N ASN A 66 -8.67 4.70 3.83
CA ASN A 66 -9.69 4.37 4.83
C ASN A 66 -10.34 2.98 4.64
N LYS A 67 -10.14 2.32 3.49
CA LYS A 67 -10.59 0.93 3.24
C LYS A 67 -9.55 -0.11 3.67
N VAL A 68 -8.26 0.24 3.59
CA VAL A 68 -7.13 -0.69 3.79
C VAL A 68 -6.46 -0.52 5.16
N GLY A 69 -6.54 0.66 5.76
CA GLY A 69 -5.93 0.97 7.05
C GLY A 69 -6.45 2.27 7.65
N LYS A 70 -5.57 2.98 8.37
CA LYS A 70 -5.93 4.22 9.07
C LYS A 70 -5.18 5.41 8.47
N LEU A 71 -5.96 6.36 7.91
CA LEU A 71 -5.47 7.69 7.59
C LEU A 71 -5.17 8.46 8.88
N ILE A 72 -4.05 9.20 8.91
CA ILE A 72 -3.68 10.08 10.02
C ILE A 72 -3.83 11.54 9.58
N SER A 73 -3.26 11.89 8.43
CA SER A 73 -3.33 13.22 7.86
C SER A 73 -3.24 13.18 6.33
N ALA A 74 -3.82 14.16 5.66
CA ALA A 74 -3.67 14.39 4.24
C ALA A 74 -3.66 15.89 3.98
N PHE A 75 -2.67 16.39 3.25
CA PHE A 75 -2.50 17.84 3.05
C PHE A 75 -1.87 18.17 1.69
N VAL A 76 -2.17 19.36 1.18
CA VAL A 76 -1.61 19.89 -0.07
C VAL A 76 -1.04 21.28 0.19
N ILE A 77 0.19 21.51 -0.28
CA ILE A 77 0.84 22.81 -0.34
C ILE A 77 0.86 23.24 -1.82
N PRO A 78 -0.01 24.15 -2.28
CA PRO A 78 -0.11 24.53 -3.70
C PRO A 78 1.15 25.19 -4.27
N ARG A 79 1.89 25.93 -3.43
CA ARG A 79 3.14 26.60 -3.78
C ARG A 79 4.09 26.54 -2.58
N PRO A 80 4.85 25.44 -2.39
CA PRO A 80 5.87 25.38 -1.36
C PRO A 80 6.99 26.38 -1.67
N ALA A 81 7.60 26.92 -0.61
CA ALA A 81 8.79 27.75 -0.75
C ALA A 81 9.95 26.93 -1.35
N ASP A 82 10.79 27.55 -2.18
CA ASP A 82 11.83 26.85 -2.96
C ASP A 82 12.73 25.97 -2.06
N ASP A 83 13.16 26.45 -0.89
CA ASP A 83 14.00 25.66 0.05
C ASP A 83 13.28 24.46 0.67
N VAL A 84 11.97 24.59 0.93
CA VAL A 84 11.13 23.48 1.42
C VAL A 84 10.94 22.44 0.33
N PHE A 85 10.67 22.87 -0.90
CA PHE A 85 10.51 21.97 -2.04
C PHE A 85 11.81 21.18 -2.29
N LYS A 86 12.96 21.85 -2.29
CA LYS A 86 14.28 21.21 -2.43
C LYS A 86 14.51 20.17 -1.34
N PHE A 87 14.37 20.56 -0.07
CA PHE A 87 14.65 19.66 1.06
C PHE A 87 13.75 18.43 1.09
N PHE A 88 12.45 18.57 0.77
CA PHE A 88 11.48 17.48 0.88
C PHE A 88 11.21 16.72 -0.42
N CYS A 89 11.54 17.26 -1.59
CA CYS A 89 11.22 16.65 -2.90
C CYS A 89 12.45 16.37 -3.76
N GLU A 90 13.50 17.21 -3.69
CA GLU A 90 14.74 17.03 -4.46
C GLU A 90 15.74 16.15 -3.71
N THR A 91 15.33 14.93 -3.38
CA THR A 91 16.29 13.88 -2.99
C THR A 91 17.14 13.52 -4.19
N GLU A 92 18.37 14.04 -4.24
CA GLU A 92 19.29 13.79 -5.35
C GLU A 92 19.48 12.29 -5.65
N LYS A 93 19.75 11.98 -6.93
CA LYS A 93 20.22 10.68 -7.47
C LYS A 93 19.17 9.62 -7.79
N LYS A 94 18.23 9.93 -8.70
CA LYS A 94 17.73 8.92 -9.66
C LYS A 94 18.46 8.89 -11.01
N ASP A 95 19.35 9.85 -11.27
CA ASP A 95 20.22 9.85 -12.46
C ASP A 95 21.50 9.01 -12.32
N MET A 96 21.78 8.42 -11.16
CA MET A 96 22.94 7.53 -11.00
C MET A 96 22.68 6.12 -11.58
N VAL A 97 21.46 5.59 -11.43
CA VAL A 97 21.13 4.22 -11.90
C VAL A 97 21.08 4.13 -13.43
N LEU A 98 20.65 5.20 -14.12
CA LEU A 98 20.60 5.24 -15.59
C LEU A 98 21.98 5.43 -16.24
N LYS A 99 22.94 6.04 -15.54
CA LYS A 99 24.31 6.21 -16.05
C LYS A 99 25.13 4.92 -15.99
N GLU A 100 24.97 4.13 -14.93
CA GLU A 100 25.68 2.84 -14.80
C GLU A 100 25.24 1.79 -15.84
N ILE A 101 24.01 1.88 -16.38
CA ILE A 101 23.51 1.00 -17.44
C ILE A 101 24.13 1.32 -18.82
N GLN A 102 24.62 2.55 -19.04
CA GLN A 102 25.19 2.96 -20.33
C GLN A 102 26.67 2.57 -20.49
N GLU A 103 27.37 2.16 -19.43
CA GLU A 103 28.82 1.88 -19.46
C GLU A 103 29.20 0.39 -19.55
N LYS A 104 28.24 -0.55 -19.61
CA LYS A 104 28.53 -2.00 -19.81
C LYS A 104 27.58 -2.72 -20.79
N PRO A 105 27.84 -2.65 -22.11
CA PRO A 105 27.07 -3.40 -23.11
C PRO A 105 27.55 -4.85 -23.34
N GLU A 106 28.78 -5.20 -22.97
CA GLU A 106 29.54 -6.30 -23.60
C GLU A 106 29.25 -7.75 -23.13
N GLU A 107 28.25 -7.99 -22.28
CA GLU A 107 27.99 -9.34 -21.73
C GLU A 107 26.78 -10.09 -22.34
N LEU A 108 26.08 -9.49 -23.31
CA LEU A 108 24.88 -10.09 -23.92
C LEU A 108 25.11 -10.82 -25.27
N GLU A 109 26.24 -10.59 -25.96
CA GLU A 109 26.51 -11.18 -27.30
C GLU A 109 27.02 -12.63 -27.28
N LYS A 110 27.17 -13.27 -26.11
CA LYS A 110 27.76 -14.63 -26.00
C LYS A 110 26.77 -15.80 -26.08
N LEU A 111 25.54 -15.57 -26.53
CA LEU A 111 24.50 -16.61 -26.61
C LEU A 111 23.93 -16.88 -28.01
N GLU A 112 24.39 -16.19 -29.06
CA GLU A 112 24.01 -16.50 -30.44
C GLU A 112 24.96 -17.53 -31.07
N CYS A 113 24.69 -18.83 -30.87
CA CYS A 113 25.38 -19.92 -31.58
C CYS A 113 24.62 -21.26 -31.59
N VAL A 114 23.38 -21.29 -32.11
CA VAL A 114 22.84 -22.49 -32.80
C VAL A 114 21.90 -22.08 -33.95
N GLU A 115 22.44 -21.52 -35.02
CA GLU A 115 21.86 -21.68 -36.35
C GLU A 115 22.72 -22.65 -37.16
N LYS A 116 22.12 -23.80 -37.51
CA LYS A 116 22.32 -24.60 -38.75
C LYS A 116 22.18 -26.10 -38.48
N LEU A 117 20.96 -26.60 -38.72
CA LEU A 117 20.74 -27.80 -39.51
C LEU A 117 19.50 -27.54 -40.40
N GLN A 118 19.75 -27.07 -41.61
CA GLN A 118 18.88 -27.33 -42.77
C GLN A 118 18.97 -28.85 -43.05
N GLU A 119 18.06 -29.54 -43.74
CA GLU A 119 17.13 -29.14 -44.81
C GLU A 119 16.04 -30.23 -45.00
N LEU A 120 15.31 -30.21 -46.13
CA LEU A 120 14.21 -31.11 -46.56
C LEU A 120 12.84 -30.83 -45.90
N GLU A 121 11.71 -30.63 -46.59
CA GLU A 121 11.42 -30.50 -48.04
C GLU A 121 10.09 -29.70 -48.20
N LYS A 122 9.80 -29.19 -49.40
CA LYS A 122 8.53 -28.53 -49.83
C LYS A 122 8.06 -29.22 -51.13
N PRO A 123 6.85 -28.94 -51.66
CA PRO A 123 5.51 -28.88 -51.05
C PRO A 123 4.48 -29.70 -51.88
N GLU A 124 3.25 -29.94 -51.41
CA GLU A 124 2.14 -30.40 -52.30
C GLU A 124 0.80 -29.71 -51.98
N GLU A 125 -0.04 -29.61 -53.02
CA GLU A 125 -1.33 -28.88 -53.08
C GLU A 125 -2.55 -29.82 -53.06
N SER A 126 -3.73 -29.21 -53.16
CA SER A 126 -5.02 -29.73 -53.68
C SER A 126 -6.04 -30.35 -52.70
N GLU A 127 -7.24 -29.74 -52.71
CA GLU A 127 -8.59 -30.31 -52.86
C GLU A 127 -9.06 -31.40 -51.85
N GLU A 128 -10.31 -31.48 -51.40
CA GLU A 128 -11.60 -31.22 -52.07
C GLU A 128 -12.71 -30.82 -51.06
N GLN A 129 -13.93 -30.51 -51.55
CA GLN A 129 -15.05 -29.94 -50.76
C GLN A 129 -16.05 -30.99 -50.23
N GLU A 130 -16.90 -30.60 -49.26
CA GLU A 130 -18.39 -30.62 -49.30
C GLU A 130 -18.97 -30.30 -47.89
N LYS A 131 -19.66 -29.16 -47.68
CA LYS A 131 -21.08 -28.80 -47.94
C LYS A 131 -22.03 -29.08 -46.77
N LEU A 132 -22.71 -28.03 -46.31
CA LEU A 132 -24.16 -27.92 -46.10
C LEU A 132 -24.48 -26.55 -45.47
N ASP A 133 -24.90 -25.61 -46.34
CA ASP A 133 -26.14 -24.82 -46.28
C ASP A 133 -26.60 -24.20 -44.93
N GLY A 134 -26.95 -22.90 -44.83
CA GLY A 134 -26.85 -21.82 -45.82
C GLY A 134 -27.66 -20.56 -45.43
N ILE A 135 -27.37 -19.45 -46.13
CA ILE A 135 -28.18 -18.22 -46.33
C ILE A 135 -28.19 -17.16 -45.19
N GLU A 136 -27.89 -15.92 -45.60
CA GLU A 136 -27.84 -14.68 -44.81
C GLU A 136 -29.17 -13.88 -44.85
N GLU A 137 -29.13 -12.63 -44.35
CA GLU A 137 -30.09 -11.51 -44.54
C GLU A 137 -31.34 -11.45 -43.64
N ARG A 138 -31.94 -10.27 -43.31
CA ARG A 138 -31.51 -8.85 -43.13
C ARG A 138 -32.70 -8.10 -42.46
N GLU A 139 -32.40 -7.05 -41.69
CA GLU A 139 -33.18 -5.80 -41.41
C GLU A 139 -34.72 -5.80 -41.10
N ASP A 140 -35.07 -5.19 -39.95
CA ASP A 140 -36.24 -4.35 -39.55
C ASP A 140 -37.70 -4.65 -40.00
N PRO A 141 -38.71 -4.41 -39.10
CA PRO A 141 -39.47 -3.15 -39.24
C PRO A 141 -40.04 -2.50 -37.94
N LYS A 142 -40.52 -1.25 -38.10
CA LYS A 142 -41.34 -0.42 -37.17
C LYS A 142 -42.81 -0.95 -37.11
N GLU A 143 -43.81 -0.45 -36.36
CA GLU A 143 -44.10 0.89 -35.80
C GLU A 143 -45.30 0.86 -34.79
N SER A 144 -45.57 1.99 -34.10
CA SER A 144 -46.83 2.45 -33.46
C SER A 144 -47.23 1.90 -32.06
N GLY A 145 -47.74 2.70 -31.10
CA GLY A 145 -47.84 4.18 -31.02
C GLY A 145 -48.75 4.68 -29.87
N ILE A 146 -48.70 6.00 -29.55
CA ILE A 146 -49.71 6.81 -28.78
C ILE A 146 -49.73 6.51 -27.24
N LYS A 147 -49.66 7.45 -26.26
CA LYS A 147 -49.93 8.91 -26.15
C LYS A 147 -49.16 9.57 -24.97
N GLU A 148 -48.92 10.88 -25.05
CA GLU A 148 -48.64 11.82 -23.92
C GLU A 148 -49.98 12.27 -23.27
N PRO A 149 -50.06 13.15 -22.22
CA PRO A 149 -49.03 13.96 -21.52
C PRO A 149 -49.07 13.75 -19.96
N ASP A 150 -48.64 14.61 -19.01
CA ASP A 150 -48.27 16.04 -19.00
C ASP A 150 -47.32 16.45 -17.82
N GLN A 151 -47.11 17.76 -17.62
CA GLN A 151 -46.24 18.50 -16.68
C GLN A 151 -46.73 18.60 -15.21
N GLU A 152 -45.83 18.81 -14.24
CA GLU A 152 -45.66 20.08 -13.48
C GLU A 152 -44.55 20.03 -12.38
N GLU A 153 -44.30 21.18 -11.75
CA GLU A 153 -43.24 21.55 -10.78
C GLU A 153 -43.42 20.86 -9.40
N SER A 154 -42.57 20.92 -8.37
CA SER A 154 -41.73 22.02 -7.82
C SER A 154 -40.75 21.48 -6.74
N GLU A 155 -40.06 22.38 -6.02
CA GLU A 155 -39.01 22.12 -5.00
C GLU A 155 -39.48 21.36 -3.74
N PRO A 156 -38.54 21.09 -2.79
CA PRO A 156 -38.70 21.83 -1.54
C PRO A 156 -37.40 22.39 -0.93
N GLU A 157 -37.50 23.63 -0.43
CA GLU A 157 -36.66 24.15 0.65
C GLU A 157 -36.82 23.33 1.94
N GLY A 158 -35.81 23.34 2.81
CA GLY A 158 -35.85 22.60 4.08
C GLY A 158 -36.14 23.49 5.29
N SER A 159 -36.43 22.88 6.44
CA SER A 159 -36.23 23.46 7.77
C SER A 159 -36.42 22.43 8.89
N GLU A 160 -35.59 22.55 9.93
CA GLU A 160 -35.95 22.39 11.36
C GLU A 160 -36.49 21.04 11.92
N ASN A 161 -36.36 20.70 13.21
CA ASN A 161 -35.31 20.91 14.23
C ASN A 161 -35.67 20.04 15.46
N LEU A 162 -34.68 19.51 16.20
CA LEU A 162 -34.86 18.88 17.54
C LEU A 162 -35.81 17.63 17.58
N GLU A 163 -35.85 16.76 18.59
CA GLU A 163 -35.09 16.64 19.84
C GLU A 163 -34.82 15.16 20.24
N LYS A 164 -34.13 14.95 21.37
CA LYS A 164 -33.72 13.65 21.94
C LYS A 164 -34.91 12.80 22.38
N LEU A 165 -34.71 11.47 22.42
CA LEU A 165 -34.77 10.66 23.65
C LEU A 165 -34.41 9.18 23.36
N ALA A 166 -33.53 8.64 24.19
CA ALA A 166 -33.31 7.20 24.40
C ALA A 166 -33.72 6.89 25.87
N PRO A 167 -33.83 5.63 26.32
CA PRO A 167 -33.53 4.36 25.63
C PRO A 167 -34.69 3.34 25.65
N ASP A 168 -34.49 2.17 25.04
CA ASP A 168 -34.76 0.92 25.77
C ASP A 168 -33.89 -0.25 25.26
N GLU A 169 -33.62 -1.21 26.15
CA GLU A 169 -32.66 -2.30 25.92
C GLU A 169 -33.33 -3.56 25.33
N SER A 170 -32.70 -4.19 24.31
CA SER A 170 -32.52 -5.66 24.22
C SER A 170 -31.99 -6.11 22.84
N ASN A 171 -30.71 -6.48 22.75
CA ASN A 171 -30.36 -7.89 22.52
C ASN A 171 -28.86 -8.23 22.71
N GLN A 172 -28.65 -9.07 23.70
CA GLN A 172 -27.65 -10.14 23.89
C GLN A 172 -26.47 -10.30 22.88
N GLU A 173 -25.27 -10.23 23.48
CA GLU A 173 -24.07 -11.07 23.25
C GLU A 173 -23.39 -11.20 21.86
N GLN A 174 -22.11 -10.78 21.81
CA GLN A 174 -21.02 -11.65 21.34
C GLN A 174 -19.70 -11.40 22.13
N PRO A 175 -19.32 -12.27 23.09
CA PRO A 175 -18.05 -12.15 23.83
C PRO A 175 -16.83 -12.83 23.15
N GLU A 176 -16.96 -13.34 21.92
CA GLU A 176 -15.92 -14.17 21.28
C GLU A 176 -14.69 -13.39 20.77
N ARG A 177 -14.87 -12.15 20.31
CA ARG A 177 -13.83 -11.42 19.57
C ARG A 177 -12.56 -11.13 20.38
N VAL A 178 -12.66 -11.13 21.72
CA VAL A 178 -11.53 -10.86 22.64
C VAL A 178 -10.62 -12.07 22.83
N LYS A 179 -11.13 -13.30 22.72
CA LYS A 179 -10.36 -14.54 22.97
C LYS A 179 -9.36 -14.84 21.86
N VAL A 180 -9.73 -14.55 20.60
CA VAL A 180 -8.93 -14.86 19.41
C VAL A 180 -7.60 -14.08 19.37
N ASP A 181 -7.56 -12.86 19.91
CA ASP A 181 -6.35 -12.04 19.92
C ASP A 181 -5.36 -12.41 21.05
N GLU A 182 -5.84 -12.92 22.19
CA GLU A 182 -4.96 -13.42 23.26
C GLU A 182 -4.22 -14.70 22.82
N GLU A 183 -4.91 -15.64 22.18
CA GLU A 183 -4.31 -16.90 21.71
C GLU A 183 -3.23 -16.66 20.64
N ARG A 184 -3.51 -15.78 19.66
CA ARG A 184 -2.53 -15.40 18.62
C ARG A 184 -1.27 -14.73 19.20
N LYS A 185 -1.42 -13.86 20.22
CA LYS A 185 -0.27 -13.26 20.93
C LYS A 185 0.54 -14.31 21.70
N SER A 186 -0.12 -15.31 22.29
CA SER A 186 0.53 -16.38 23.05
C SER A 186 1.48 -17.24 22.19
N GLY A 187 1.06 -17.58 20.97
CA GLY A 187 1.86 -18.37 20.03
C GLY A 187 3.17 -17.67 19.62
N SER A 188 3.09 -16.40 19.23
CA SER A 188 4.27 -15.61 18.86
C SER A 188 5.27 -15.46 20.02
N LEU A 189 4.78 -15.26 21.25
CA LEU A 189 5.65 -15.16 22.43
C LEU A 189 6.36 -16.49 22.75
N LEU A 190 5.68 -17.63 22.53
CA LEU A 190 6.26 -18.97 22.68
C LEU A 190 7.41 -19.20 21.69
N GLU A 191 7.21 -18.84 20.42
CA GLU A 191 8.22 -19.00 19.37
C GLU A 191 9.45 -18.13 19.65
N ILE A 192 9.25 -16.88 20.07
CA ILE A 192 10.33 -15.97 20.50
C ILE A 192 11.10 -16.59 21.67
N LYS A 193 10.41 -17.14 22.69
CA LYS A 193 11.07 -17.82 23.82
C LYS A 193 11.95 -18.98 23.36
N GLN A 194 11.44 -19.88 22.50
CA GLN A 194 12.21 -21.00 21.98
C GLN A 194 13.46 -20.53 21.20
N LYS A 195 13.33 -19.45 20.42
CA LYS A 195 14.45 -18.84 19.68
C LYS A 195 15.53 -18.30 20.61
N LEU A 196 15.14 -17.59 21.68
CA LEU A 196 16.05 -17.08 22.70
C LEU A 196 16.76 -18.19 23.50
N GLU A 197 16.08 -19.32 23.73
CA GLU A 197 16.66 -20.49 24.40
C GLU A 197 17.70 -21.21 23.52
N ARG A 198 17.58 -21.16 22.19
CA ARG A 198 18.60 -21.68 21.25
C ARG A 198 19.84 -20.79 21.15
N MET A 199 19.71 -19.47 21.28
CA MET A 199 20.82 -18.50 21.13
C MET A 199 21.93 -18.62 22.18
N LYS A 200 23.15 -18.20 21.80
CA LYS A 200 24.31 -18.13 22.69
C LYS A 200 24.21 -16.91 23.62
N VAL A 201 24.86 -16.99 24.79
CA VAL A 201 24.81 -15.88 25.78
C VAL A 201 25.36 -14.57 25.22
N ILE A 202 26.35 -14.63 24.33
CA ILE A 202 26.92 -13.44 23.66
C ILE A 202 25.87 -12.74 22.78
N GLU A 203 25.10 -13.50 22.01
CA GLU A 203 24.03 -12.98 21.15
C GLU A 203 22.93 -12.32 22.00
N LEU A 204 22.50 -12.99 23.08
CA LEU A 204 21.53 -12.44 24.02
C LEU A 204 22.01 -11.12 24.67
N ARG A 205 23.30 -11.02 25.03
CA ARG A 205 23.89 -9.78 25.56
C ARG A 205 23.94 -8.67 24.52
N ASN A 206 24.31 -8.98 23.27
CA ASN A 206 24.34 -8.00 22.19
C ASN A 206 22.93 -7.51 21.84
N MET A 207 21.95 -8.41 21.83
CA MET A 207 20.56 -8.05 21.59
C MET A 207 19.98 -7.20 22.73
N ALA A 208 20.26 -7.55 23.99
CA ALA A 208 19.87 -6.74 25.16
C ALA A 208 20.48 -5.32 25.14
N ARG A 209 21.74 -5.17 24.70
CA ARG A 209 22.36 -3.85 24.49
C ARG A 209 21.66 -3.05 23.40
N ARG A 210 21.35 -3.68 22.25
CA ARG A 210 20.70 -3.03 21.10
C ARG A 210 19.27 -2.59 21.42
N MET A 211 18.55 -3.34 22.26
CA MET A 211 17.18 -3.03 22.68
C MET A 211 17.10 -1.98 23.80
N ASN A 212 18.23 -1.58 24.39
CA ASN A 212 18.33 -0.62 25.50
C ASN A 212 17.30 -0.90 26.63
N LEU A 213 17.27 -2.16 27.10
CA LEU A 213 16.29 -2.65 28.08
C LEU A 213 16.34 -1.84 29.38
N SER A 214 15.23 -1.21 29.76
CA SER A 214 15.12 -0.45 31.02
C SER A 214 15.25 -1.31 32.28
N SER A 215 15.03 -2.63 32.18
CA SER A 215 15.03 -3.54 33.32
C SER A 215 16.43 -4.00 33.78
N LEU A 216 17.50 -3.77 33.01
CA LEU A 216 18.89 -4.17 33.36
C LEU A 216 19.88 -3.03 33.11
N THR A 217 20.88 -2.88 33.99
CA THR A 217 22.00 -1.95 33.72
C THR A 217 23.03 -2.55 32.76
N LYS A 218 23.92 -1.71 32.22
CA LYS A 218 25.05 -2.14 31.39
C LYS A 218 25.98 -3.15 32.10
N LYS A 219 26.07 -3.09 33.44
CA LYS A 219 26.84 -4.07 34.25
C LYS A 219 26.12 -5.43 34.29
N ASP A 220 24.80 -5.41 34.48
CA ASP A 220 23.98 -6.63 34.55
C ASP A 220 23.95 -7.35 33.20
N ILE A 221 23.96 -6.62 32.07
CA ILE A 221 24.09 -7.26 30.76
C ILE A 221 25.49 -7.88 30.58
N LYS A 222 26.56 -7.24 31.08
CA LYS A 222 27.94 -7.76 30.96
C LYS A 222 28.10 -9.10 31.70
N PHE A 223 27.55 -9.24 32.89
CA PHE A 223 27.73 -10.42 33.76
C PHE A 223 26.50 -11.34 33.87
N GLY A 224 25.35 -10.95 33.31
CA GLY A 224 24.08 -11.65 33.44
C GLY A 224 24.09 -13.08 32.93
N LYS A 225 23.36 -13.95 33.64
CA LYS A 225 23.15 -15.37 33.30
C LYS A 225 22.12 -15.49 32.17
N LYS A 226 22.21 -16.55 31.36
CA LYS A 226 21.31 -16.80 30.21
C LYS A 226 19.82 -16.61 30.56
N LYS A 227 19.35 -17.22 31.65
CA LYS A 227 17.96 -17.12 32.12
C LYS A 227 17.50 -15.67 32.43
N GLN A 228 18.39 -14.83 32.99
CA GLN A 228 18.08 -13.43 33.32
C GLN A 228 17.93 -12.58 32.05
N LEU A 229 18.83 -12.77 31.07
CA LEU A 229 18.78 -12.08 29.78
C LEU A 229 17.50 -12.46 29.01
N ILE A 230 17.16 -13.76 28.94
CA ILE A 230 15.95 -14.24 28.29
C ILE A 230 14.70 -13.64 28.95
N LYS A 231 14.61 -13.66 30.30
CA LYS A 231 13.46 -13.07 31.02
C LYS A 231 13.27 -11.59 30.66
N ALA A 232 14.33 -10.79 30.71
CA ALA A 232 14.24 -9.35 30.45
C ALA A 232 13.90 -9.02 28.98
N ILE A 233 14.42 -9.81 28.04
CA ILE A 233 14.07 -9.67 26.61
C ILE A 233 12.60 -10.04 26.39
N LEU A 234 12.11 -11.13 26.98
CA LEU A 234 10.69 -11.53 26.90
C LEU A 234 9.78 -10.46 27.52
N GLU A 235 10.13 -9.93 28.69
CA GLU A 235 9.36 -8.88 29.37
C GLU A 235 9.22 -7.61 28.51
N TYR A 236 10.28 -7.23 27.78
CA TYR A 236 10.24 -6.13 26.81
C TYR A 236 9.27 -6.41 25.65
N TYR A 237 9.26 -7.63 25.09
CA TYR A 237 8.29 -8.01 24.07
C TYR A 237 6.85 -8.06 24.60
N THR A 238 6.64 -8.61 25.80
CA THR A 238 5.31 -8.63 26.45
C THR A 238 4.78 -7.22 26.69
N ARG A 239 5.61 -6.27 27.12
CA ARG A 239 5.23 -4.86 27.30
C ARG A 239 4.83 -4.17 25.98
N ARG A 240 5.33 -4.66 24.83
CA ARG A 240 5.07 -4.09 23.50
C ARG A 240 3.94 -4.80 22.73
N LEU A 241 3.43 -5.91 23.26
CA LEU A 241 2.29 -6.68 22.72
C LEU A 241 0.97 -6.44 23.48
N LYS A 242 1.04 -5.72 24.61
CA LYS A 242 -0.11 -5.10 25.28
C LYS A 242 -0.38 -3.75 24.65
#